data_AF-A0A7C7P6R8-F1
#
_entry.id   AF-A0A7C7P6R8-F1
#
_cell.length_a   1.000
_cell.length_b   1.000
_cell.length_c   1.000
_cell.angle_alpha   90.00
_cell.angle_beta   90.00
_cell.angle_gamma   90.00
#
_symmetry.space_group_name_H-M   'P 1'
#
loop_
_entity.id
_entity.type
_entity.pdbx_description
1 polymer ?
#
loop_
_entity_poly.entity_id
_entity_poly.type
_entity_poly.pdbx_seq_one_letter_code
_entity_poly.pdbx_strand_id
1 'polypeptide(L)'
;NSGRISLNKFVELTSTAAAKTFGLFPKKGTIAVGSDADIVIFDPHRKETISINNACTHHMRVDYNAYEGFEVTGFTETVLSRGKIIIDKCEYVGKKGDGRFLKRGLYGGMK
;
A
#
# COMPACT_ATOMS: atom_id res chain seq x y z
N ASN A 1 5.24 -3.80 -15.27
CA ASN A 1 6.53 -4.33 -14.73
C ASN A 1 7.41 -5.00 -15.81
N SER A 2 7.00 -4.99 -17.09
CA SER A 2 7.70 -5.63 -18.22
C SER A 2 8.17 -7.08 -17.96
N GLY A 3 7.49 -7.81 -17.07
CA GLY A 3 7.86 -9.16 -16.67
C GLY A 3 9.14 -9.29 -15.82
N ARG A 4 9.72 -8.19 -15.33
CA ARG A 4 11.01 -8.21 -14.60
C ARG A 4 10.94 -8.87 -13.22
N ILE A 5 9.78 -8.82 -12.57
CA ILE A 5 9.54 -9.43 -11.25
C ILE A 5 8.16 -10.07 -11.22
N SER A 6 8.00 -11.16 -10.46
CA SER A 6 6.71 -11.78 -10.19
C SER A 6 5.85 -10.92 -9.25
N LEU A 7 4.54 -11.19 -9.21
CA LEU A 7 3.64 -10.50 -8.27
C LEU A 7 4.02 -10.77 -6.80
N ASN A 8 4.40 -12.01 -6.47
CA ASN A 8 4.89 -12.35 -5.14
C ASN A 8 6.16 -11.56 -4.78
N LYS A 9 7.07 -11.36 -5.75
CA LYS A 9 8.28 -10.56 -5.51
C LYS A 9 7.94 -9.08 -5.32
N PHE A 10 6.95 -8.55 -6.04
CA PHE A 10 6.44 -7.20 -5.81
C PHE A 10 5.88 -7.02 -4.39
N VAL A 11 5.07 -7.97 -3.91
CA VAL A 11 4.56 -7.96 -2.53
C VAL A 11 5.70 -8.02 -1.51
N GLU A 12 6.70 -8.88 -1.74
CA GLU A 12 7.87 -9.00 -0.88
C GLU A 12 8.62 -7.67 -0.74
N LEU A 13 8.91 -7.01 -1.87
CA LEU A 13 9.69 -5.77 -1.92
C LEU A 13 8.93 -4.57 -1.33
N THR A 14 7.61 -4.52 -1.49
CA THR A 14 6.80 -3.37 -1.05
C THR A 14 6.25 -3.51 0.38
N SER A 15 6.23 -4.72 0.95
CA SER A 15 5.61 -4.94 2.27
C SER A 15 6.32 -5.98 3.13
N THR A 16 6.42 -7.25 2.69
CA THR A 16 6.84 -8.37 3.55
C THR A 16 8.27 -8.21 4.05
N ALA A 17 9.20 -7.81 3.19
CA ALA A 17 10.61 -7.61 3.57
C ALA A 17 10.73 -6.50 4.61
N ALA A 18 10.07 -5.36 4.41
CA ALA A 18 10.05 -4.26 5.37
C ALA A 18 9.48 -4.72 6.72
N ALA A 19 8.36 -5.45 6.73
CA ALA A 19 7.76 -5.96 7.97
C ALA A 19 8.71 -6.89 8.74
N LYS A 20 9.45 -7.77 8.03
CA LYS A 20 10.47 -8.64 8.66
C LYS A 20 11.64 -7.83 9.21
N THR A 21 12.21 -6.93 8.41
CA THR A 21 13.35 -6.09 8.80
C THR A 21 13.03 -5.21 10.01
N PHE A 22 11.81 -4.67 10.09
CA PHE A 22 11.41 -3.79 11.19
C PHE A 22 10.76 -4.51 12.36
N GLY A 23 10.78 -5.86 12.41
CA GLY A 23 10.25 -6.63 13.55
C GLY A 23 8.73 -6.52 13.72
N LEU A 24 8.01 -6.38 12.61
CA LEU A 24 6.55 -6.26 12.53
C LEU A 24 5.88 -7.48 11.90
N PHE A 25 6.63 -8.39 11.31
CA PHE A 25 6.11 -9.66 10.82
C PHE A 25 5.80 -10.62 11.99
N PRO A 26 4.68 -11.38 11.97
CA PRO A 26 3.66 -11.46 10.91
C PRO A 26 2.51 -10.47 11.07
N LYS A 27 2.55 -9.55 12.05
CA LYS A 27 1.48 -8.58 12.27
C LYS A 27 1.25 -7.68 11.04
N LYS A 28 2.29 -7.40 10.26
CA LYS A 28 2.25 -6.65 8.98
C LYS A 28 2.91 -7.43 7.85
N GLY A 29 2.58 -7.05 6.61
CA GLY A 29 3.26 -7.52 5.40
C GLY A 29 2.90 -8.95 4.99
N THR A 30 1.80 -9.50 5.48
CA THR A 30 1.26 -10.81 5.06
C THR A 30 -0.25 -10.85 5.25
N ILE A 31 -0.93 -11.68 4.44
CA ILE A 31 -2.34 -12.01 4.61
C ILE A 31 -2.39 -13.38 5.30
N ALA A 32 -2.60 -13.36 6.61
CA ALA A 32 -2.68 -14.56 7.42
C ALA A 32 -3.61 -14.31 8.63
N VAL A 33 -4.14 -15.40 9.20
CA VAL A 33 -4.91 -15.31 10.44
C VAL A 33 -4.05 -14.70 11.55
N GLY A 34 -4.57 -13.69 12.24
CA GLY A 34 -3.88 -12.96 13.30
C GLY A 34 -3.04 -11.75 12.83
N SER A 35 -2.87 -11.55 11.52
CA SER A 35 -2.27 -10.34 10.96
C SER A 35 -3.26 -9.17 10.95
N ASP A 36 -2.76 -7.94 11.02
CA ASP A 36 -3.62 -6.77 10.89
C ASP A 36 -4.18 -6.71 9.44
N ALA A 37 -5.48 -6.42 9.31
CA ALA A 37 -6.14 -6.26 8.01
C ALA A 37 -5.81 -4.92 7.33
N ASP A 38 -4.52 -4.72 7.02
CA ASP A 38 -4.03 -3.66 6.14
C ASP A 38 -3.90 -4.26 4.73
N ILE A 39 -4.89 -3.99 3.87
CA ILE A 39 -5.10 -4.68 2.61
C ILE A 39 -5.31 -3.67 1.50
N VAL A 40 -4.72 -3.94 0.35
CA VAL A 40 -4.89 -3.17 -0.89
C VAL A 40 -5.64 -4.03 -1.90
N ILE A 41 -6.69 -3.49 -2.50
CA ILE A 41 -7.37 -4.12 -3.64
C ILE A 41 -6.71 -3.60 -4.91
N PHE A 42 -5.90 -4.46 -5.53
CA PHE A 42 -5.06 -4.12 -6.67
C PHE A 42 -5.67 -4.70 -7.95
N ASP A 43 -5.97 -3.83 -8.92
CA ASP A 43 -6.33 -4.22 -10.28
C ASP A 43 -5.06 -4.20 -11.15
N PRO A 44 -4.53 -5.36 -11.57
CA PRO A 44 -3.32 -5.44 -12.39
C PRO A 44 -3.52 -5.01 -13.85
N HIS A 45 -4.76 -4.79 -14.29
CA HIS A 45 -5.12 -4.50 -15.68
C HIS A 45 -5.54 -3.05 -15.91
N ARG A 46 -5.95 -2.33 -14.86
CA ARG A 46 -6.27 -0.90 -14.96
C ARG A 46 -5.06 -0.10 -15.43
N LYS A 47 -5.26 0.70 -16.47
CA LYS A 47 -4.33 1.73 -16.93
C LYS A 47 -4.73 3.07 -16.32
N GLU A 48 -3.75 3.85 -15.92
CA GLU A 48 -3.98 5.16 -15.34
C GLU A 48 -2.81 6.10 -15.69
N THR A 49 -3.09 7.38 -15.86
CA THR A 49 -2.07 8.41 -16.07
C THR A 49 -1.88 9.21 -14.80
N ILE A 50 -0.64 9.21 -14.28
CA ILE A 50 -0.30 9.98 -13.08
C ILE A 50 -0.39 11.47 -13.41
N SER A 51 -1.20 12.20 -12.64
CA SER A 51 -1.34 13.65 -12.81
C SER A 51 -1.73 14.37 -11.52
N ILE A 52 -1.19 15.57 -11.28
CA ILE A 52 -1.66 16.48 -10.23
C ILE A 52 -3.15 16.85 -10.36
N ASN A 53 -3.69 16.79 -11.58
CA ASN A 53 -5.09 17.12 -11.86
C ASN A 53 -6.02 15.90 -11.77
N ASN A 54 -5.47 14.71 -11.50
CA ASN A 54 -6.22 13.48 -11.36
C ASN A 54 -6.36 13.09 -9.89
N ALA A 55 -7.58 13.23 -9.37
CA ALA A 55 -7.92 12.96 -7.97
C ALA A 55 -7.70 11.51 -7.54
N CYS A 56 -7.61 10.54 -8.47
CA CYS A 56 -7.24 9.16 -8.14
C CYS A 56 -5.73 9.01 -7.91
N THR A 57 -4.89 9.85 -8.53
CA THR A 57 -3.43 9.61 -8.60
C THR A 57 -2.60 10.57 -7.76
N HIS A 58 -3.18 11.70 -7.34
CA HIS A 58 -2.46 12.71 -6.58
C HIS A 58 -3.27 13.19 -5.37
N HIS A 59 -2.70 12.93 -4.18
CA HIS A 59 -3.26 13.36 -2.89
C HIS A 59 -2.23 14.12 -2.04
N MET A 60 -1.06 14.42 -2.61
CA MET A 60 -0.02 15.16 -1.90
C MET A 60 -0.38 16.65 -1.84
N ARG A 61 0.05 17.33 -0.79
CA ARG A 61 -0.17 18.77 -0.63
C ARG A 61 0.97 19.57 -1.29
N VAL A 62 1.15 19.34 -2.59
CA VAL A 62 2.10 20.02 -3.49
C VAL A 62 1.42 20.24 -4.84
N ASP A 63 1.97 21.14 -5.65
CA ASP A 63 1.42 21.56 -6.94
C ASP A 63 2.16 20.94 -8.15
N TYR A 64 2.97 19.91 -7.93
CA TYR A 64 3.70 19.19 -8.97
C TYR A 64 3.81 17.69 -8.68
N ASN A 65 4.09 16.90 -9.72
CA ASN A 65 4.38 15.47 -9.60
C ASN A 65 5.61 15.13 -10.45
N ALA A 66 6.60 14.45 -9.86
CA ALA A 66 7.80 14.03 -10.59
C ALA A 66 7.51 12.99 -11.69
N TYR A 67 6.34 12.35 -11.63
CA TYR A 67 5.87 11.35 -12.58
C TYR A 67 4.69 11.84 -13.43
N GLU A 68 4.50 13.17 -13.52
CA GLU A 68 3.41 13.75 -14.32
C GLU A 68 3.40 13.21 -15.75
N GLY A 69 2.23 12.75 -16.21
CA GLY A 69 2.03 12.20 -17.55
C GLY A 69 2.48 10.74 -17.73
N PHE A 70 3.03 10.09 -16.70
CA PHE A 70 3.42 8.69 -16.80
C PHE A 70 2.18 7.79 -16.84
N GLU A 71 2.08 6.96 -17.88
CA GLU A 71 1.09 5.89 -17.95
C GLU A 71 1.58 4.67 -17.15
N VAL A 72 0.74 4.20 -16.22
CA VAL A 72 0.99 3.00 -15.43
C VAL A 72 -0.09 1.96 -15.70
N THR A 73 0.27 0.68 -15.52
CA THR A 73 -0.68 -0.43 -15.55
C THR A 73 -0.55 -1.21 -14.24
N GLY A 74 -1.68 -1.39 -13.57
CA GLY A 74 -1.73 -1.80 -12.17
C GLY A 74 -2.10 -0.62 -11.28
N PHE A 75 -3.29 -0.64 -10.70
CA PHE A 75 -3.81 0.47 -9.91
C PHE A 75 -4.59 0.01 -8.67
N THR A 76 -4.71 0.90 -7.69
CA THR A 76 -5.45 0.65 -6.45
C THR A 76 -6.45 1.76 -6.22
N GLU A 77 -7.72 1.39 -6.09
CA GLU A 77 -8.80 2.33 -5.79
C GLU A 77 -9.42 2.15 -4.41
N THR A 78 -9.22 0.97 -3.80
CA THR A 78 -9.78 0.64 -2.49
C THR A 78 -8.70 0.10 -1.56
N VAL A 79 -8.60 0.69 -0.37
CA VAL A 79 -7.58 0.38 0.63
C VAL A 79 -8.24 0.22 2.00
N LEU A 80 -7.87 -0.85 2.69
CA LEU A 80 -8.28 -1.12 4.05
C LEU A 80 -7.09 -0.91 4.99
N SER A 81 -7.36 -0.31 6.14
CA SER A 81 -6.42 -0.22 7.24
C SER A 81 -7.08 -0.71 8.51
N ARG A 82 -6.52 -1.76 9.13
CA ARG A 82 -7.09 -2.48 10.28
C ARG A 82 -8.55 -2.91 10.05
N GLY A 83 -8.86 -3.35 8.83
CA GLY A 83 -10.19 -3.83 8.44
C GLY A 83 -11.21 -2.74 8.13
N LYS A 84 -10.84 -1.46 8.28
CA LYS A 84 -11.68 -0.32 7.88
C LYS A 84 -11.28 0.17 6.50
N ILE A 85 -12.25 0.37 5.61
CA ILE A 85 -12.04 1.05 4.32
C ILE A 85 -11.62 2.50 4.62
N ILE A 86 -10.44 2.88 4.15
CA ILE A 86 -9.90 4.25 4.29
C ILE A 86 -9.79 4.98 2.94
N ILE A 87 -9.74 4.23 1.85
CA ILE A 87 -9.91 4.73 0.50
C ILE A 87 -10.97 3.84 -0.15
N ASP A 88 -12.02 4.44 -0.70
CA ASP A 88 -13.08 3.77 -1.45
C ASP A 88 -13.20 4.43 -2.82
N LYS A 89 -12.99 3.67 -3.91
CA LYS A 89 -13.09 4.18 -5.29
C LYS A 89 -12.34 5.51 -5.50
N CYS A 90 -11.07 5.55 -5.10
CA CYS A 90 -10.19 6.73 -5.10
C CYS A 90 -10.51 7.84 -4.10
N GLU A 91 -11.60 7.76 -3.34
CA GLU A 91 -11.96 8.78 -2.37
C GLU A 91 -11.43 8.41 -0.97
N TYR A 92 -10.78 9.37 -0.31
CA TYR A 92 -10.38 9.19 1.07
C TYR A 92 -11.59 9.29 2.01
N VAL A 93 -11.96 8.15 2.61
CA VAL A 93 -13.08 8.01 3.56
C VAL A 93 -12.61 7.77 5.00
N GLY A 94 -11.30 7.86 5.24
CA GLY A 94 -10.69 7.71 6.55
C GLY A 94 -10.89 8.92 7.47
N LYS A 95 -10.47 8.79 8.73
CA LYS A 95 -10.50 9.89 9.70
C LYS A 95 -9.10 10.18 10.25
N LYS A 96 -8.80 11.46 10.44
CA LYS A 96 -7.58 11.89 11.14
C LYS A 96 -7.50 11.24 12.52
N GLY A 97 -6.37 10.61 12.82
CA GLY A 97 -6.14 9.88 14.07
C GLY A 97 -6.46 8.39 14.03
N ASP A 98 -6.93 7.84 12.90
CA ASP A 98 -7.18 6.39 12.77
C ASP A 98 -5.89 5.55 12.87
N GLY A 99 -4.72 6.15 12.64
CA GLY A 99 -3.41 5.52 12.78
C GLY A 99 -3.00 5.29 14.24
N ARG A 100 -2.14 4.28 14.48
CA ARG A 100 -1.64 3.95 15.81
C ARG A 100 -0.15 3.66 15.74
N PHE A 101 0.59 4.07 16.77
CA PHE A 101 1.99 3.67 16.93
C PHE A 101 2.08 2.15 17.12
N LEU A 102 3.04 1.51 16.45
CA LEU A 102 3.31 0.09 16.57
C LEU A 102 4.67 -0.11 17.24
N LYS A 103 4.67 -0.71 18.44
CA LYS A 103 5.89 -1.18 19.06
C LYS A 103 6.43 -2.38 18.27
N ARG A 104 7.65 -2.25 17.79
CA ARG A 104 8.38 -3.29 17.05
C ARG A 104 8.95 -4.36 17.99
N GLY A 105 9.02 -5.60 17.50
CA GLY A 105 9.77 -6.67 18.11
C GLY A 105 11.26 -6.61 17.76
N LEU A 106 12.00 -7.61 18.22
CA LEU A 106 13.39 -7.84 17.80
C LEU A 106 13.44 -8.27 16.33
N TYR A 107 14.58 -8.01 15.69
CA TYR A 107 14.83 -8.43 14.32
C TYR A 107 14.76 -9.97 14.22
N GLY A 108 14.08 -10.48 13.17
CA GLY A 108 14.10 -11.91 12.85
C GLY A 108 13.07 -12.79 13.55
N GLY A 109 12.06 -12.24 14.23
CA GLY A 109 10.97 -13.06 14.79
C GLY A 109 11.40 -13.99 15.93
N MET A 110 12.59 -13.80 16.49
CA MET A 110 12.97 -14.43 17.76
C MET A 110 12.13 -13.83 18.88
N LYS A 111 11.24 -14.64 19.43
CA LYS A 111 10.82 -14.54 20.83
C LYS A 111 11.83 -15.24 21.70
#